data_AF-A0A852TEK5-F1
#
_entry.id   AF-A0A852TEK5-F1
#
_cell.length_a   1.000
_cell.length_b   1.000
_cell.length_c   1.000
_cell.angle_alpha   90.00
_cell.angle_beta   90.00
_cell.angle_gamma   90.00
#
_symmetry.space_group_name_H-M   'P 1'
#
loop_
_entity.id
_entity.type
_entity.pdbx_description
1 polymer ?
#
loop_
_entity_poly.entity_id
_entity_poly.type
_entity_poly.pdbx_seq_one_letter_code
_entity_poly.pdbx_strand_id
1 'polypeptide(L)'
;MSSLVWISYSDVWEVTAKSLHTLTGYAGGVGWTALIGLLVIKLEGKSGSITNAIAALGQRSLSFYLFQSVLFVIILAPYAGGLGGHIGQLESDLIAVFVWVLSVFVANYMHGRSIRGPFETFLRKRSAI
;
A
#
# COMPACT_ATOMS: atom_id res chain seq x y z
N MET A 1 -11.42 -15.70 5.26
CA MET A 1 -12.90 -15.64 5.35
C MET A 1 -13.28 -15.31 6.79
N SER A 2 -13.82 -14.12 7.05
CA SER A 2 -14.40 -13.77 8.35
C SER A 2 -15.91 -13.55 8.20
N SER A 3 -16.64 -14.64 8.02
CA SER A 3 -18.10 -14.68 8.19
C SER A 3 -18.45 -15.83 9.13
N LEU A 4 -17.98 -15.74 10.38
CA LEU A 4 -18.42 -16.68 11.44
C LEU A 4 -19.95 -16.63 11.66
N VAL A 5 -20.63 -15.63 11.09
CA VAL A 5 -22.06 -15.34 11.27
C VAL A 5 -22.87 -15.55 9.99
N TRP A 6 -22.23 -15.52 8.81
CA TRP A 6 -22.91 -15.63 7.51
C TRP A 6 -22.34 -16.84 6.75
N ILE A 7 -22.92 -18.00 7.05
CA ILE A 7 -22.47 -19.31 6.56
C ILE A 7 -23.33 -19.77 5.35
N SER A 8 -24.49 -19.14 5.13
CA SER A 8 -25.38 -19.41 4.00
C SER A 8 -25.99 -18.11 3.50
N TYR A 9 -25.73 -17.75 2.24
CA TYR A 9 -26.34 -16.62 1.54
C TYR A 9 -26.62 -17.03 0.09
N SER A 10 -27.61 -16.41 -0.56
CA SER A 10 -27.92 -16.69 -1.96
C SER A 10 -26.88 -16.03 -2.89
N ASP A 11 -26.65 -16.63 -4.06
CA ASP A 11 -25.76 -16.07 -5.10
C ASP A 11 -26.10 -14.62 -5.45
N VAL A 12 -27.40 -14.29 -5.41
CA VAL A 12 -27.91 -12.93 -5.63
C VAL A 12 -27.30 -11.96 -4.61
N TRP A 13 -27.32 -12.29 -3.32
CA TRP A 13 -26.74 -11.43 -2.29
C TRP A 13 -25.23 -11.31 -2.40
N GLU A 14 -24.55 -12.37 -2.82
CA GLU A 14 -23.10 -12.31 -3.06
C GLU A 14 -22.77 -11.32 -4.18
N VAL A 15 -23.43 -11.46 -5.33
CA VAL A 15 -23.21 -10.63 -6.50
C VAL A 15 -23.59 -9.18 -6.21
N THR A 16 -24.73 -8.95 -5.55
CA THR A 16 -25.14 -7.60 -5.14
C THR A 16 -24.12 -6.96 -4.19
N ALA A 17 -23.66 -7.68 -3.16
CA ALA A 17 -22.68 -7.15 -2.22
C ALA A 17 -21.34 -6.84 -2.89
N LYS A 18 -20.82 -7.74 -3.73
CA LYS A 18 -19.58 -7.53 -4.49
C LYS A 18 -19.69 -6.34 -5.44
N SER A 19 -20.82 -6.22 -6.15
CA SER A 19 -21.08 -5.13 -7.08
C SER A 19 -21.17 -3.80 -6.35
N LEU A 20 -21.93 -3.75 -5.25
CA LEU A 20 -22.06 -2.56 -4.41
C LEU A 20 -20.71 -2.16 -3.81
N HIS A 21 -19.94 -3.13 -3.28
CA HIS A 21 -18.58 -2.90 -2.78
C HIS A 21 -17.66 -2.31 -3.84
N THR A 22 -17.71 -2.81 -5.08
CA THR A 22 -16.88 -2.33 -6.18
C THR A 22 -17.27 -0.90 -6.57
N LEU A 23 -18.56 -0.64 -6.77
CA LEU A 23 -19.09 0.67 -7.16
C LEU A 23 -18.84 1.73 -6.08
N THR A 24 -19.17 1.41 -4.83
CA THR A 24 -18.90 2.30 -3.69
C THR A 24 -17.41 2.44 -3.41
N GLY A 25 -16.60 1.44 -3.77
CA GLY A 25 -15.13 1.49 -3.72
C GLY A 25 -14.56 2.60 -4.60
N TYR A 26 -15.08 2.80 -5.82
CA TYR A 26 -14.64 3.91 -6.67
C TYR A 26 -14.99 5.27 -6.06
N ALA A 27 -16.23 5.45 -5.62
CA ALA A 27 -16.66 6.67 -4.96
C ALA A 27 -15.86 6.92 -3.66
N GLY A 28 -15.59 5.86 -2.89
CA GLY A 28 -14.77 5.88 -1.70
C GLY A 28 -13.33 6.29 -1.99
N GLY A 29 -12.72 5.80 -3.08
CA GLY A 29 -11.38 6.20 -3.51
C GLY A 29 -11.28 7.69 -3.86
N VAL A 30 -12.27 8.22 -4.59
CA VAL A 30 -12.34 9.66 -4.90
C VAL A 30 -12.52 10.48 -3.63
N GLY A 31 -13.45 10.07 -2.75
CA GLY A 31 -13.70 10.72 -1.47
C GLY A 31 -12.47 10.71 -0.56
N TRP A 32 -11.75 9.59 -0.50
CA TRP A 32 -10.52 9.46 0.27
C TRP A 32 -9.42 10.40 -0.25
N THR A 33 -9.25 10.47 -1.57
CA THR A 33 -8.28 11.38 -2.20
C THR A 33 -8.62 12.84 -1.92
N ALA A 34 -9.90 13.21 -2.02
CA ALA A 34 -10.37 14.55 -1.68
C ALA A 34 -10.15 14.89 -0.20
N LEU A 35 -10.42 13.95 0.71
CA LEU A 35 -10.19 14.12 2.16
C LEU A 35 -8.70 14.34 2.46
N ILE A 36 -7.82 13.54 1.87
CA ILE A 36 -6.37 13.73 2.01
C ILE A 36 -5.92 15.07 1.42
N GLY A 37 -6.46 15.48 0.27
CA GLY A 37 -6.20 16.80 -0.32
C GLY A 37 -6.59 17.95 0.62
N LEU A 38 -7.81 17.91 1.18
CA LEU A 38 -8.28 18.89 2.17
C LEU A 38 -7.42 18.88 3.44
N LEU A 39 -6.99 17.70 3.89
CA LEU A 39 -6.09 17.56 5.03
C LEU A 39 -4.74 18.21 4.75
N VAL A 40 -4.17 18.01 3.56
CA VAL A 40 -2.90 18.63 3.15
C VAL A 40 -3.01 20.16 3.13
N ILE A 41 -4.09 20.70 2.56
CA ILE A 41 -4.34 22.16 2.55
C ILE A 41 -4.42 22.69 3.99
N LYS A 42 -5.14 21.99 4.88
CA LYS A 42 -5.24 22.37 6.30
C LYS A 42 -3.90 22.32 7.03
N LEU A 43 -2.95 21.51 6.56
CA LEU A 43 -1.62 21.33 7.14
C LEU A 43 -0.55 22.24 6.50
N GLU A 44 -0.90 23.06 5.49
CA GLU A 44 0.05 23.97 4.84
C GLU A 44 0.78 24.84 5.88
N GLY A 45 2.12 24.81 5.82
CA GLY A 45 3.01 25.49 6.77
C GLY A 45 3.47 24.66 7.98
N LYS A 46 2.95 23.44 8.18
CA LYS A 46 3.34 22.52 9.28
C LYS A 46 3.83 21.17 8.76
N SER A 47 4.67 21.16 7.72
CA SER A 47 5.27 19.91 7.20
C SER A 47 6.22 19.31 8.23
N GLY A 48 5.70 18.40 9.05
CA GLY A 48 6.47 17.62 10.01
C GLY A 48 7.34 16.54 9.33
N SER A 49 8.31 16.02 10.07
CA SER A 49 9.23 14.97 9.58
C SER A 49 8.50 13.74 9.04
N ILE A 50 7.34 13.39 9.60
CA ILE A 50 6.54 12.23 9.19
C ILE A 50 5.92 12.45 7.80
N THR A 51 5.33 13.63 7.57
CA THR A 51 4.74 13.98 6.27
C THR A 51 5.80 13.98 5.16
N ASN A 52 7.01 14.48 5.47
CA ASN A 52 8.14 14.44 4.53
C ASN A 52 8.62 13.01 4.25
N ALA A 53 8.66 12.14 5.27
CA ALA A 53 9.03 10.73 5.10
C ALA A 53 8.02 9.98 4.21
N ILE A 54 6.72 10.21 4.43
CA ILE A 54 5.65 9.61 3.61
C ILE A 54 5.71 10.16 2.17
N ALA A 55 5.94 11.48 2.00
CA ALA A 55 6.12 12.08 0.68
C ALA A 55 7.36 11.53 -0.04
N ALA A 56 8.47 11.31 0.68
CA ALA A 56 9.67 10.71 0.14
C ALA A 56 9.46 9.26 -0.36
N LEU A 57 8.63 8.49 0.35
CA LEU A 57 8.18 7.17 -0.08
C LEU A 57 7.35 7.28 -1.37
N GLY A 58 6.38 8.19 -1.41
CA GLY A 58 5.52 8.42 -2.59
C GLY A 58 6.29 8.85 -3.85
N GLN A 59 7.34 9.66 -3.69
CA GLN A 59 8.25 10.04 -4.79
C GLN A 59 9.03 8.85 -5.39
N ARG A 60 9.08 7.72 -4.66
CA ARG A 60 9.81 6.49 -5.02
C ARG A 60 8.87 5.28 -5.01
N SER A 61 7.61 5.51 -5.40
CA SER A 61 6.54 4.51 -5.30
C SER A 61 6.81 3.22 -6.08
N LEU A 62 7.41 3.28 -7.26
CA LEU A 62 7.72 2.10 -8.08
C LEU A 62 8.81 1.24 -7.42
N SER A 63 9.89 1.87 -6.94
CA SER A 63 10.98 1.17 -6.26
C SER A 63 10.49 0.50 -4.98
N PHE A 64 9.70 1.21 -4.18
CA PHE A 64 9.19 0.66 -2.93
C PHE A 64 8.04 -0.33 -3.14
N TYR A 65 7.23 -0.18 -4.18
CA TYR A 65 6.29 -1.21 -4.60
C TYR A 65 7.01 -2.53 -4.88
N LEU A 66 8.06 -2.50 -5.72
CA LEU A 66 8.86 -3.70 -6.02
C LEU A 66 9.54 -4.27 -4.78
N PHE A 67 10.09 -3.41 -3.92
CA PHE A 67 10.69 -3.83 -2.66
C PHE A 67 9.67 -4.58 -1.78
N GLN A 68 8.47 -4.02 -1.57
CA GLN A 68 7.43 -4.65 -0.78
C GLN A 68 6.93 -5.94 -1.42
N SER A 69 6.74 -5.97 -2.74
CA SER A 69 6.36 -7.20 -3.46
C SER A 69 7.39 -8.31 -3.26
N VAL A 70 8.69 -8.00 -3.38
CA VAL A 70 9.76 -8.97 -3.14
C VAL A 70 9.76 -9.46 -1.70
N LEU A 71 9.62 -8.56 -0.72
CA LEU A 71 9.51 -8.96 0.69
C LEU A 71 8.30 -9.86 0.95
N PHE A 72 7.13 -9.54 0.40
CA PHE A 72 5.95 -10.39 0.55
C PHE A 72 6.13 -11.75 -0.11
N VAL A 73 6.77 -11.83 -1.27
CA VAL A 73 7.09 -13.13 -1.88
C VAL A 73 8.02 -13.92 -0.97
N ILE A 74 9.13 -13.32 -0.53
CA ILE A 74 10.11 -13.99 0.33
C ILE A 74 9.49 -14.46 1.64
N ILE A 75 8.58 -13.68 2.24
CA ILE A 75 7.99 -14.01 3.55
C ILE A 75 6.81 -14.97 3.37
N LEU A 76 5.86 -14.65 2.50
CA LEU A 76 4.53 -15.26 2.49
C LEU A 76 4.35 -16.34 1.41
N ALA A 77 5.11 -16.29 0.31
CA ALA A 77 4.85 -17.20 -0.81
C ALA A 77 5.20 -18.65 -0.44
N PRO A 78 4.34 -19.64 -0.77
CA PRO A 78 4.56 -21.06 -0.43
C PRO A 78 5.90 -21.63 -0.91
N TYR A 79 6.41 -21.15 -2.05
CA TYR A 79 7.65 -21.62 -2.66
C TYR A 79 8.91 -20.85 -2.19
N ALA A 80 8.74 -19.84 -1.34
CA ALA A 80 9.84 -19.07 -0.76
C ALA A 80 9.84 -19.25 0.77
N GLY A 81 9.34 -18.28 1.54
CA GLY A 81 9.32 -18.37 3.01
C GLY A 81 8.16 -19.17 3.58
N GLY A 82 7.10 -19.41 2.81
CA GLY A 82 5.99 -20.30 3.17
C GLY A 82 5.09 -19.80 4.31
N LEU A 83 5.39 -18.66 4.93
CA LEU A 83 4.74 -18.23 6.16
C LEU A 83 3.24 -17.96 5.96
N GLY A 84 2.83 -17.56 4.76
CA GLY A 84 1.43 -17.24 4.42
C GLY A 84 0.46 -18.41 4.57
N GLY A 85 0.94 -19.66 4.51
CA GLY A 85 0.13 -20.85 4.75
C GLY A 85 -0.04 -21.22 6.22
N HIS A 86 0.74 -20.59 7.11
CA HIS A 86 0.83 -20.94 8.53
C HIS A 86 0.30 -19.84 9.45
N ILE A 87 0.04 -18.64 8.91
CA ILE A 87 -0.37 -17.47 9.69
C ILE A 87 -1.81 -17.05 9.38
N GLY A 88 -2.46 -16.44 10.36
CA GLY A 88 -3.80 -15.88 10.22
C GLY A 88 -3.81 -14.52 9.50
N GLN A 89 -5.00 -14.03 9.17
CA GLN A 89 -5.19 -12.73 8.51
C GLN A 89 -4.57 -11.57 9.31
N LEU A 90 -4.78 -11.56 10.63
CA LEU A 90 -4.26 -10.50 11.50
C LEU A 90 -2.73 -10.45 11.46
N GLU A 91 -2.09 -11.62 11.48
CA GLU A 91 -0.63 -11.74 11.43
C GLU A 91 -0.09 -11.28 10.07
N SER A 92 -0.76 -11.65 8.96
CA SER A 92 -0.39 -11.14 7.64
C SER A 92 -0.55 -9.62 7.52
N ASP A 93 -1.59 -9.05 8.13
CA ASP A 93 -1.83 -7.60 8.14
C ASP A 93 -0.74 -6.87 8.95
N LEU A 94 -0.33 -7.44 10.08
CA LEU A 94 0.79 -6.91 10.89
C LEU A 94 2.11 -6.92 10.12
N ILE A 95 2.39 -8.00 9.37
CA ILE A 95 3.56 -8.08 8.49
C ILE A 95 3.49 -6.98 7.42
N ALA A 96 2.32 -6.78 6.80
CA ALA A 96 2.13 -5.74 5.80
C ALA A 96 2.37 -4.34 6.37
N VAL A 97 1.83 -4.03 7.55
CA VAL A 97 2.08 -2.76 8.24
C VAL A 97 3.56 -2.60 8.57
N PHE A 98 4.23 -3.64 9.07
CA PHE A 98 5.65 -3.60 9.39
C PHE A 98 6.51 -3.31 8.15
N VAL A 99 6.26 -4.03 7.04
CA VAL A 99 6.94 -3.84 5.76
C VAL A 99 6.72 -2.42 5.21
N TRP A 100 5.52 -1.88 5.38
CA TRP A 100 5.20 -0.51 5.00
C TRP A 100 5.97 0.52 5.86
N VAL A 101 5.98 0.36 7.18
CA VAL A 101 6.73 1.22 8.10
C VAL A 101 8.23 1.19 7.78
N LEU A 102 8.80 0.00 7.55
CA LEU A 102 10.18 -0.16 7.12
C LEU A 102 10.45 0.61 5.81
N SER A 103 9.55 0.51 4.84
CA SER A 103 9.66 1.26 3.58
C SER A 103 9.68 2.77 3.81
N VAL A 104 8.82 3.31 4.69
CA VAL A 104 8.81 4.73 5.06
C VAL A 104 10.15 5.15 5.66
N PHE A 105 10.71 4.35 6.57
CA PHE A 105 12.03 4.64 7.16
C PHE A 105 13.15 4.65 6.13
N VAL A 106 13.21 3.63 5.26
CA VAL A 106 14.22 3.54 4.20
C VAL A 106 14.06 4.71 3.21
N ALA A 107 12.83 5.07 2.85
CA ALA A 107 12.56 6.20 1.97
C ALA A 107 13.01 7.53 2.57
N ASN A 108 12.76 7.74 3.86
CA ASN A 108 13.21 8.92 4.59
C ASN A 108 14.75 9.01 4.63
N TYR A 109 15.42 7.89 4.86
CA TYR A 109 16.88 7.81 4.82
C TYR A 109 17.45 8.13 3.43
N MET A 110 16.84 7.57 2.38
CA MET A 110 17.22 7.88 0.99
C MET A 110 16.98 9.36 0.65
N HIS A 111 15.92 9.96 1.19
CA HIS A 111 15.62 11.38 1.02
C HIS A 111 16.70 12.26 1.65
N GLY A 112 17.13 11.96 2.88
CA GLY A 112 18.24 12.66 3.54
C GLY A 112 19.58 12.57 2.80
N ARG A 113 19.75 11.59 1.90
CA ARG A 113 20.94 11.42 1.06
C ARG A 113 20.74 11.81 -0.41
N SER A 114 19.60 12.42 -0.75
CA SER A 114 19.27 12.79 -2.13
C SER A 114 19.31 11.63 -3.13
N ILE A 115 19.14 10.39 -2.66
CA ILE A 115 19.15 9.18 -3.51
C ILE A 115 17.79 9.06 -4.19
N ARG A 116 17.77 9.08 -5.53
CA ARG A 116 16.54 8.87 -6.31
C ARG A 116 16.16 7.39 -6.36
N GLY A 117 14.88 7.12 -6.56
CA GLY A 117 14.40 5.75 -6.75
C GLY A 117 15.03 5.14 -8.03
N PRO A 118 15.71 3.99 -7.92
CA PRO A 118 16.44 3.39 -9.05
C PRO A 118 15.49 2.98 -10.18
N PHE A 119 14.35 2.38 -9.86
CA PHE A 119 13.40 1.89 -10.86
C PHE A 119 12.65 3.03 -11.55
N GLU A 120 12.30 4.09 -10.84
CA GLU A 120 11.70 5.30 -11.42
C GLU A 120 12.67 5.94 -12.40
N THR A 121 13.95 5.99 -12.03
CA THR A 121 15.01 6.53 -12.89
C THR A 121 15.17 5.66 -14.14
N PHE A 122 15.14 4.34 -14.00
CA PHE A 122 15.19 3.42 -15.13
C PHE A 122 13.98 3.59 -16.07
N LEU A 123 12.76 3.64 -15.52
CA LEU A 123 11.54 3.80 -16.31
C LEU A 123 11.54 5.14 -17.06
N ARG A 124 11.86 6.25 -16.38
CA ARG A 124 11.94 7.58 -17.01
C ARG A 124 12.96 7.64 -18.14
N LYS A 125 14.09 6.92 -18.02
CA LYS A 125 15.08 6.81 -19.10
C LYS A 125 14.55 6.03 -20.30
N ARG A 126 13.74 4.99 -20.07
CA ARG A 126 13.21 4.14 -21.13
C ARG A 126 11.96 4.72 -21.82
N SER A 127 11.16 5.51 -21.12
CA SER A 127 9.96 6.15 -21.67
C SER A 127 10.22 7.47 -22.39
N ALA A 128 11.46 7.97 -22.36
CA ALA A 128 11.86 9.21 -23.03
C ALA A 128 12.39 8.98 -24.46
N ILE A 129 12.08 7.81 -25.04
CA ILE A 129 12.39 7.38 -26.41
C ILE A 129 11.06 7.27 -27.14
#